data_AF-A0A3M1KY95-F1
#
_entry.id   AF-A0A3M1KY95-F1
#
_cell.length_a   1.000
_cell.length_b   1.000
_cell.length_c   1.000
_cell.angle_alpha   90.00
_cell.angle_beta   90.00
_cell.angle_gamma   90.00
#
_symmetry.space_group_name_H-M   'P 1'
#
loop_
_entity.id
_entity.type
_entity.pdbx_description
1 polymer ?
#
loop_
_entity_poly.entity_id
_entity_poly.type
_entity_poly.pdbx_seq_one_letter_code
_entity_poly.pdbx_strand_id
1 'polypeptide(L)' 'MSKLLMEVAATGGNFPTYFVAVYVIGFIAAVVIGSIAWYNSKRPPGWESTERPDFVPKVETEEEKKETEE' A
#
# COMPACT_ATOMS: atom_id res chain seq x y z
N MET A 1 -30.87 33.83 -6.09
CA MET A 1 -29.59 33.92 -5.36
C MET A 1 -29.78 33.87 -3.84
N SER A 2 -30.69 34.65 -3.22
CA SER A 2 -30.96 34.56 -1.76
C SER A 2 -31.49 33.21 -1.26
N LYS A 3 -32.25 32.47 -2.06
CA LYS A 3 -32.74 31.12 -1.67
C LYS A 3 -31.59 30.11 -1.46
N LEU A 4 -30.57 30.15 -2.32
CA LEU A 4 -29.39 29.28 -2.20
C LEU A 4 -28.61 29.57 -0.93
N LEU A 5 -28.46 30.84 -0.56
CA LEU A 5 -27.76 31.23 0.67
C LEU A 5 -28.54 30.82 1.92
N MET A 6 -29.88 30.92 1.90
CA MET A 6 -30.73 30.46 3.01
C MET A 6 -30.72 28.93 3.16
N GLU A 7 -30.70 28.20 2.04
CA GLU A 7 -30.65 26.73 2.00
C GLU A 7 -29.29 26.20 2.49
N VAL A 8 -28.19 26.82 2.08
CA VAL A 8 -26.83 26.53 2.59
C VAL A 8 -26.71 26.85 4.08
N ALA A 9 -27.30 27.96 4.55
CA ALA A 9 -27.33 28.28 5.98
C ALA A 9 -28.20 27.29 6.79
N ALA A 10 -29.31 26.79 6.22
CA ALA A 10 -30.18 25.80 6.85
C ALA A 10 -29.58 24.37 6.84
N THR A 11 -28.74 24.04 5.84
CA THR A 11 -28.00 22.77 5.76
C THR A 11 -26.61 22.81 6.40
N GLY A 12 -26.12 24.00 6.74
CA GLY A 12 -24.79 24.26 7.32
C GLY A 12 -24.49 23.63 8.68
N GLY A 13 -25.42 22.83 9.23
CA GLY A 13 -25.24 22.03 10.44
C GLY A 13 -24.95 20.54 10.20
N ASN A 14 -25.09 20.01 8.98
CA ASN A 14 -24.89 18.58 8.72
C ASN A 14 -23.48 18.30 8.20
N PHE A 15 -22.55 18.06 9.11
CA PHE A 15 -21.19 17.63 8.77
C PHE A 15 -21.25 16.23 8.11
N PRO A 16 -20.66 16.02 6.92
CA PRO A 16 -20.77 14.75 6.19
C PRO A 16 -19.84 13.68 6.80
N THR A 17 -20.18 13.23 8.00
CA THR A 17 -19.39 12.29 8.83
C THR A 17 -19.02 11.02 8.08
N TYR A 18 -19.99 10.39 7.40
CA TYR A 18 -19.75 9.15 6.64
C TYR A 18 -18.79 9.35 5.47
N PHE A 19 -18.91 10.46 4.74
CA PHE A 19 -18.01 10.78 3.63
C PHE A 19 -16.56 10.93 4.13
N VAL A 20 -16.38 11.71 5.21
CA VAL A 20 -15.07 11.90 5.84
C VAL A 20 -14.53 10.59 6.41
N ALA A 21 -15.38 9.77 7.04
CA ALA A 21 -14.98 8.50 7.60
C ALA A 21 -14.44 7.54 6.53
N VAL A 22 -15.14 7.41 5.39
CA VAL A 22 -14.67 6.58 4.27
C VAL A 22 -13.33 7.10 3.74
N TYR A 23 -13.18 8.43 3.62
CA TYR A 23 -11.93 9.04 3.14
C TYR A 23 -10.75 8.76 4.08
N VAL A 24 -10.95 8.89 5.39
CA VAL A 24 -9.93 8.60 6.40
C VAL A 24 -9.54 7.13 6.39
N ILE A 25 -10.52 6.22 6.36
CA ILE A 25 -10.26 4.77 6.32
C ILE A 25 -9.53 4.38 5.04
N GLY A 26 -9.97 4.89 3.89
CA GLY A 26 -9.33 4.66 2.60
C GLY A 26 -7.90 5.19 2.54
N PHE A 27 -7.66 6.38 3.11
CA PHE A 27 -6.32 6.95 3.21
C PHE A 27 -5.39 6.09 4.09
N ILE A 28 -5.86 5.64 5.26
CA ILE A 28 -5.09 4.74 6.13
C ILE A 28 -4.74 3.45 5.38
N ALA A 29 -5.72 2.84 4.69
CA ALA A 29 -5.48 1.63 3.91
C ALA A 29 -4.43 1.85 2.80
N ALA A 30 -4.52 2.96 2.07
CA ALA A 30 -3.58 3.30 1.02
C ALA A 30 -2.15 3.52 1.57
N VAL A 31 -2.01 4.22 2.70
CA VAL A 31 -0.70 4.43 3.35
C VAL A 31 -0.12 3.10 3.82
N VAL A 32 -0.90 2.26 4.51
CA VAL A 32 -0.43 0.96 5.02
C VAL A 32 0.03 0.05 3.87
N ILE A 33 -0.80 -0.12 2.84
CA ILE A 33 -0.47 -0.98 1.70
C ILE A 33 0.73 -0.40 0.94
N GLY A 34 0.75 0.91 0.70
CA GLY A 34 1.87 1.59 0.04
C GLY A 34 3.19 1.44 0.81
N SER A 35 3.15 1.58 2.13
CA SER A 35 4.33 1.37 2.99
C SER A 35 4.82 -0.08 2.92
N ILE A 36 3.93 -1.07 3.07
CA ILE A 36 4.31 -2.49 2.99
C ILE A 36 4.90 -2.80 1.61
N ALA A 37 4.26 -2.35 0.53
CA ALA A 37 4.75 -2.55 -0.83
C ALA A 37 6.11 -1.89 -1.05
N TRP A 38 6.34 -0.70 -0.50
CA TRP A 38 7.63 -0.01 -0.59
C TRP A 38 8.75 -0.77 0.14
N TYR A 39 8.48 -1.28 1.35
CA TYR A 39 9.45 -2.08 2.09
C TYR A 39 9.72 -3.44 1.42
N ASN A 40 8.72 -4.10 0.83
CA ASN A 40 8.91 -5.36 0.09
C ASN A 40 9.67 -5.15 -1.23
N SER A 41 9.46 -4.01 -1.91
CA SER A 41 10.11 -3.70 -3.19
C SER A 41 11.58 -3.31 -3.03
N LYS A 42 12.02 -2.93 -1.83
CA LYS A 42 13.42 -2.59 -1.52
C LYS A 42 14.04 -3.73 -0.73
N ARG A 43 14.74 -4.64 -1.41
CA ARG A 43 15.77 -5.45 -0.73
C ARG A 43 16.78 -4.45 -0.12
N PRO A 44 16.95 -4.34 1.20
CA PRO A 44 17.95 -3.47 1.79
C PRO A 44 19.32 -3.70 1.14
N PRO A 45 20.04 -2.63 0.78
CA PRO A 45 21.40 -2.75 0.24
C PRO A 45 22.27 -3.51 1.23
N GLY A 46 22.79 -4.67 0.82
CA GLY A 46 23.53 -5.62 1.67
C GLY A 46 22.87 -7.00 1.81
N TRP A 47 21.64 -7.20 1.31
CA TRP A 47 21.03 -8.53 1.26
C TRP A 47 21.54 -9.39 0.09
N GLU A 48 22.05 -8.78 -0.99
CA GLU A 48 22.66 -9.49 -2.13
C GLU A 48 23.93 -10.29 -1.77
N SER A 49 24.66 -9.88 -0.73
CA SER A 49 25.91 -10.52 -0.29
C SER A 49 25.74 -11.32 1.01
N THR A 50 24.52 -11.44 1.52
CA THR A 50 24.25 -12.25 2.71
C THR A 50 24.19 -13.71 2.30
N GLU A 51 25.14 -14.49 2.81
CA GLU A 51 25.15 -15.94 2.65
C GLU A 51 23.82 -16.50 3.17
N ARG A 52 23.13 -17.26 2.30
CA ARG A 52 21.87 -17.90 2.68
C ARG A 52 22.20 -18.91 3.78
N PRO A 53 21.53 -18.85 4.94
CA PRO A 53 21.86 -19.73 6.05
C PRO A 53 21.60 -21.21 5.69
N ASP A 54 22.47 -22.09 6.17
CA ASP A 54 22.51 -23.52 5.79
C ASP A 54 21.23 -24.30 6.10
N PHE A 55 20.39 -23.80 7.02
CA PHE A 55 19.13 -24.46 7.35
C PHE A 55 18.04 -24.27 6.28
N VAL A 56 18.23 -23.35 5.33
CA VAL A 56 17.20 -23.03 4.33
C VAL A 56 17.47 -23.83 3.05
N PRO A 57 16.59 -24.80 2.70
CA PRO A 57 16.74 -25.59 1.49
C PRO A 57 16.85 -24.68 0.26
N LYS A 58 17.70 -25.05 -0.70
CA LYS A 58 17.71 -24.42 -2.02
C LYS A 58 16.42 -24.80 -2.73
N VAL A 59 15.71 -23.80 -3.22
CA VAL A 59 14.54 -23.98 -4.09
C VAL A 59 15.01 -23.47 -5.44
N GLU A 60 15.20 -24.39 -6.39
CA GLU A 60 15.53 -24.05 -7.77
C GLU A 60 14.36 -23.25 -8.35
N THR A 61 14.63 -22.01 -8.76
CA THR A 61 13.65 -21.20 -9.49
C THR A 61 13.66 -21.60 -10.96
N GLU A 62 12.55 -21.37 -11.66
CA GLU A 62 12.43 -21.69 -13.10
C GLU A 62 13.46 -20.97 -13.99
N GLU A 63 14.13 -19.93 -13.47
CA GLU A 63 15.20 -19.21 -14.15
C GLU A 63 16.52 -20.00 -14.12
N GLU A 64 16.90 -20.59 -12.97
CA GLU A 64 18.13 -21.40 -12.83
C GLU A 64 18.08 -22.69 -13.67
N LYS A 65 16.87 -23.24 -13.85
CA LYS A 65 16.66 -24.43 -14.69
C LYS A 65 16.95 -24.16 -16.17
N LYS A 66 16.75 -22.94 -16.65
CA LYS A 66 16.95 -22.58 -18.06
C LYS A 66 18.42 -22.39 -18.42
N GLU A 67 19.25 -21.92 -17.49
CA GLU A 67 20.70 -21.76 -17.71
C GLU A 67 21.48 -23.08 -17.69
N THR A 68 20.95 -24.13 -17.05
CA THR A 68 21.62 -25.43 -16.98
C THR A 68 21.29 -26.33 -18.19
N GLU A 69 20.31 -25.94 -19.02
CA GLU A 69 19.84 -26.68 -20.20
C GLU A 69 20.30 -26.05 -21.55
N GLU A 70 21.09 -24.96 -21.55
CA GLU A 70 21.71 -24.35 -22.75
C GLU A 70 23.21 -24.68 -22.92
#